data_AF-A0A850HZW5-F1
#
_entry.id   AF-A0A850HZW5-F1
#
_cell.length_a   1.000
_cell.length_b   1.000
_cell.length_c   1.000
_cell.angle_alpha   90.00
_cell.angle_beta   90.00
_cell.angle_gamma   90.00
#
_symmetry.space_group_name_H-M   'P 1'
#
loop_
_entity.id
_entity.type
_entity.pdbx_description
1 polymer ?
#
loop_
_entity_poly.entity_id
_entity_poly.type
_entity_poly.pdbx_seq_one_letter_code
_entity_poly.pdbx_strand_id
1 'polypeptide(L)'
;MTTIIDNDDSRVRTLEAFAGVAGPAPSNLPATQPQSFLPPVDRVHGAQQVAVRRHEPDVLRKIKELAAAAGEYFYYRFPVKNKGKTEYIEGPTIKCANAVARLFGNCDVDCRSVDIGTHWVFHARFMDLETGYSLTRPLQQRKTQATVRGDAGRAEDIAYQIGTSKAIRNVVTNALDTFTTFAWQEAKMSVRAGAGCLDSAPRDLSGFLPGYAERGAFRFCRCVGRA
;
A
#
# COMPACT_ATOMS: atom_id res chain seq x y z
N MET A 1 3.92 -57.19 -46.20
CA MET A 1 2.46 -57.28 -46.42
C MET A 1 1.81 -56.64 -45.20
N THR A 2 1.31 -55.43 -45.39
CA THR A 2 0.86 -54.51 -44.32
C THR A 2 -0.62 -54.74 -44.08
N THR A 3 -1.04 -54.99 -42.84
CA THR A 3 -2.47 -54.99 -42.46
C THR A 3 -2.75 -53.80 -41.55
N ILE A 4 -3.79 -53.08 -41.95
CA ILE A 4 -4.22 -51.75 -41.54
C ILE A 4 -4.91 -51.83 -40.18
N ILE A 5 -4.61 -50.85 -39.31
CA ILE A 5 -5.27 -50.66 -38.02
C ILE A 5 -6.59 -49.94 -38.31
N ASP A 6 -7.72 -50.62 -38.12
CA ASP A 6 -9.05 -50.02 -38.20
C ASP A 6 -9.20 -48.98 -37.09
N ASN A 7 -9.30 -47.71 -37.51
CA ASN A 7 -9.47 -46.57 -36.63
C ASN A 7 -10.97 -46.40 -36.37
N ASP A 8 -11.39 -46.56 -35.12
CA ASP A 8 -12.79 -46.60 -34.68
C ASP A 8 -13.51 -45.26 -34.89
N ASP A 9 -14.20 -45.14 -36.03
CA ASP A 9 -14.94 -43.98 -36.55
C ASP A 9 -16.22 -43.65 -35.72
N SER A 10 -16.55 -44.48 -34.72
CA SER A 10 -17.76 -44.30 -33.91
C SER A 10 -17.65 -43.14 -32.91
N ARG A 11 -16.45 -42.92 -32.33
CA ARG A 11 -16.19 -41.85 -31.35
C ARG A 11 -16.20 -40.46 -31.98
N VAL A 12 -15.68 -40.35 -33.21
CA VAL A 12 -15.66 -39.09 -33.97
C VAL A 12 -17.09 -38.66 -34.29
N ARG A 13 -17.93 -39.59 -34.76
CA ARG A 13 -19.34 -39.34 -35.06
C ARG A 13 -20.16 -38.92 -33.83
N THR A 14 -19.87 -39.48 -32.64
CA THR A 14 -20.53 -39.05 -31.40
C THR A 14 -20.11 -37.65 -30.93
N LEU A 15 -18.87 -37.25 -31.18
CA LEU A 15 -18.37 -35.89 -30.89
C LEU A 15 -18.94 -34.87 -31.88
N GLU A 16 -19.06 -35.22 -33.15
CA GLU A 16 -19.70 -34.37 -34.17
C GLU A 16 -21.19 -34.19 -33.90
N ALA A 17 -21.89 -35.24 -33.46
CA ALA A 17 -23.29 -35.15 -33.04
C ALA A 17 -23.48 -34.23 -31.82
N PHE A 18 -22.53 -34.21 -30.87
CA PHE A 18 -22.55 -33.27 -29.75
C PHE A 18 -22.22 -31.82 -30.19
N ALA A 19 -21.26 -31.65 -31.09
CA ALA A 19 -20.89 -30.35 -31.64
C ALA A 19 -21.98 -29.75 -32.55
N GLY A 20 -22.78 -30.59 -33.22
CA GLY A 20 -23.87 -30.19 -34.12
C GLY A 20 -25.16 -29.72 -33.42
N VAL A 21 -25.27 -29.85 -32.10
CA VAL A 21 -26.44 -29.39 -31.31
C VAL A 21 -26.32 -27.92 -30.89
N ALA A 22 -25.22 -27.23 -31.24
CA ALA A 22 -25.14 -25.78 -31.15
C ALA A 22 -25.99 -25.12 -32.26
N GLY A 23 -27.30 -25.06 -32.05
CA GLY A 23 -28.19 -24.20 -32.84
C GLY A 23 -27.72 -22.74 -32.81
N PRO A 24 -28.17 -21.90 -33.77
CA PRO A 24 -27.76 -20.49 -33.83
C PRO A 24 -28.05 -19.83 -32.48
N ALA A 25 -26.99 -19.32 -31.84
CA ALA A 25 -27.11 -18.59 -30.59
C ALA A 25 -28.10 -17.42 -30.80
N PRO A 26 -29.06 -17.20 -29.89
CA PRO A 26 -29.96 -16.06 -29.99
C PRO A 26 -29.13 -14.77 -30.09
N SER A 27 -29.42 -13.96 -31.09
CA SER A 27 -28.73 -12.69 -31.42
C SER A 27 -28.83 -11.60 -30.35
N ASN A 28 -29.32 -11.93 -29.16
CA ASN A 28 -29.60 -11.01 -28.05
C ASN A 28 -28.76 -11.30 -26.80
N LEU A 29 -27.69 -12.09 -26.90
CA LEU A 29 -26.71 -12.17 -25.83
C LEU A 29 -25.76 -10.97 -25.95
N PRO A 30 -25.56 -10.15 -24.90
CA PRO A 30 -24.58 -9.08 -24.96
C PRO A 30 -23.22 -9.70 -25.24
N ALA A 31 -22.62 -9.33 -26.37
CA ALA A 31 -21.28 -9.73 -26.73
C ALA A 31 -20.36 -9.36 -25.55
N THR A 32 -19.84 -10.38 -24.86
CA THR A 32 -18.77 -10.17 -23.88
C THR A 32 -17.57 -9.77 -24.71
N GLN A 33 -17.35 -8.45 -24.82
CA GLN A 33 -16.18 -7.94 -25.50
C GLN A 33 -14.95 -8.54 -24.82
N PRO A 34 -13.96 -9.05 -25.56
CA PRO A 34 -12.66 -9.32 -24.99
C PRO A 34 -12.18 -8.00 -24.41
N GLN A 35 -12.08 -7.93 -23.09
CA GLN A 35 -11.51 -6.79 -22.38
C GLN A 35 -10.08 -6.67 -22.89
N SER A 36 -9.89 -5.84 -23.92
CA SER A 36 -8.61 -5.25 -24.22
C SER A 36 -8.10 -4.66 -22.91
N PHE A 37 -6.82 -4.84 -22.63
CA PHE A 37 -6.14 -4.21 -21.50
C PHE A 37 -6.29 -2.69 -21.64
N LEU A 38 -7.42 -2.16 -21.18
CA LEU A 38 -7.56 -0.73 -20.97
C LEU A 38 -6.60 -0.42 -19.83
N PRO A 39 -5.66 0.54 -20.00
CA PRO A 39 -5.00 1.11 -18.84
C PRO A 39 -6.12 1.51 -17.86
N PRO A 40 -6.03 1.17 -16.56
CA PRO A 40 -7.14 1.37 -15.65
C PRO A 40 -7.52 2.84 -15.73
N VAL A 41 -8.75 3.09 -16.20
CA VAL A 41 -9.34 4.43 -16.36
C VAL A 41 -8.85 5.23 -15.18
N ASP A 42 -8.09 6.31 -15.44
CA ASP A 42 -7.80 7.27 -14.37
C ASP A 42 -9.16 7.56 -13.77
N ARG A 43 -9.37 7.13 -12.52
CA ARG A 43 -10.65 7.37 -11.88
C ARG A 43 -10.70 8.88 -11.69
N VAL A 44 -11.27 9.58 -12.66
CA VAL A 44 -11.51 11.02 -12.61
C VAL A 44 -12.71 11.18 -11.68
N HIS A 45 -12.48 10.99 -10.38
CA HIS A 45 -13.44 11.41 -9.39
C HIS A 45 -13.19 12.90 -9.17
N GLY A 46 -14.15 13.74 -9.54
CA GLY A 46 -14.17 15.12 -9.05
C GLY A 46 -14.64 15.17 -7.60
N ALA A 47 -14.95 16.37 -7.10
CA ALA A 47 -15.71 16.49 -5.86
C ALA A 47 -17.03 15.70 -5.98
N GLN A 48 -17.29 14.81 -5.05
CA GLN A 48 -18.49 13.98 -4.99
C GLN A 48 -19.38 14.47 -3.86
N GLN A 49 -20.70 14.39 -4.06
CA GLN A 49 -21.62 14.54 -2.94
C GLN A 49 -21.47 13.33 -2.02
N VAL A 50 -20.89 13.56 -0.85
CA VAL A 50 -20.75 12.52 0.18
C VAL A 50 -22.02 12.44 1.02
N ALA A 51 -22.43 11.21 1.35
CA ALA A 51 -23.59 10.96 2.21
C ALA A 51 -23.36 11.46 3.64
N VAL A 52 -22.10 11.40 4.12
CA VAL A 52 -21.68 11.90 5.42
C VAL A 52 -20.49 12.81 5.21
N ARG A 53 -20.65 14.10 5.54
CA ARG A 53 -19.55 15.07 5.51
C ARG A 53 -18.64 14.88 6.72
N ARG A 54 -17.34 15.07 6.53
CA ARG A 54 -16.40 15.08 7.65
C ARG A 54 -16.60 16.31 8.53
N HIS A 55 -16.43 16.08 9.82
CA HIS A 55 -16.33 17.14 10.81
C HIS A 55 -14.88 17.19 11.29
N GLU A 56 -14.13 18.19 10.83
CA GLU A 56 -12.68 18.29 11.05
C GLU A 56 -12.27 18.25 12.53
N PRO A 57 -13.00 18.91 13.47
CA PRO A 57 -12.67 18.81 14.89
C PRO A 57 -12.73 17.37 15.43
N ASP A 58 -13.68 16.55 14.94
CA ASP A 58 -13.79 15.16 15.35
C ASP A 58 -12.67 14.30 14.79
N VAL A 59 -12.25 14.58 13.56
CA VAL A 59 -11.10 13.92 12.93
C VAL A 59 -9.83 14.21 13.75
N LEU A 60 -9.58 15.48 14.10
CA LEU A 60 -8.43 15.87 14.92
C LEU A 60 -8.46 15.22 16.30
N ARG A 61 -9.62 15.18 16.97
CA ARG A 61 -9.77 14.47 18.25
C ARG A 61 -9.40 13.00 18.14
N LYS A 62 -9.93 12.28 17.14
CA LYS A 62 -9.61 10.86 16.91
C LYS A 62 -8.13 10.65 16.60
N ILE A 63 -7.54 11.54 15.80
CA ILE A 63 -6.11 11.50 15.47
C ILE A 63 -5.28 11.67 16.74
N LYS A 64 -5.63 12.63 17.60
CA LYS A 64 -4.94 12.86 18.87
C LYS A 64 -4.97 11.63 19.78
N GLU A 65 -6.14 11.06 19.99
CA GLU A 65 -6.31 9.85 20.81
C GLU A 65 -5.48 8.68 20.27
N LEU A 66 -5.52 8.46 18.96
CA LEU A 66 -4.76 7.39 18.32
C LEU A 66 -3.25 7.65 18.35
N ALA A 67 -2.81 8.88 18.12
CA ALA A 67 -1.40 9.26 18.16
C ALA A 67 -0.82 9.10 19.57
N ALA A 68 -1.58 9.51 20.59
CA ALA A 68 -1.21 9.30 21.99
C ALA A 68 -1.03 7.81 22.32
N ALA A 69 -1.94 6.96 21.84
CA ALA A 69 -1.86 5.51 22.04
C ALA A 69 -0.74 4.83 21.23
N ALA A 70 -0.45 5.31 20.01
CA ALA A 70 0.55 4.71 19.12
C ALA A 70 1.99 5.07 19.50
N GLY A 71 2.23 6.26 20.06
CA GLY A 71 3.55 6.72 20.50
C GLY A 71 4.63 6.55 19.43
N GLU A 72 5.66 5.74 19.72
CA GLU A 72 6.81 5.52 18.83
C GLU A 72 6.42 4.97 17.46
N TYR A 73 5.29 4.27 17.31
CA TYR A 73 4.89 3.71 16.03
C TYR A 73 4.54 4.76 14.97
N PHE A 74 4.21 5.99 15.38
CA PHE A 74 3.92 7.10 14.46
C PHE A 74 5.15 7.96 14.16
N TYR A 75 6.26 7.70 14.85
CA TYR A 75 7.47 8.48 14.82
C TYR A 75 8.62 7.71 14.18
N TYR A 76 9.28 8.31 13.18
CA TYR A 76 10.51 7.77 12.61
C TYR A 76 11.66 8.76 12.77
N ARG A 77 12.86 8.23 13.01
CA ARG A 77 14.12 8.98 13.00
C ARG A 77 15.18 8.23 12.20
N PHE A 78 15.92 8.94 11.37
CA PHE A 78 17.06 8.39 10.64
C PHE A 78 18.33 9.22 10.90
N PRO A 79 19.42 8.59 11.39
CA PRO A 79 20.67 9.29 11.59
C PRO A 79 21.36 9.56 10.25
N VAL A 80 21.72 10.81 10.01
CA VAL A 80 22.55 11.26 8.89
C VAL A 80 23.85 11.81 9.46
N LYS A 81 24.98 11.36 8.91
CA LYS A 81 26.29 11.91 9.26
C LYS A 81 26.54 13.15 8.42
N ASN A 82 26.67 14.30 9.08
CA ASN A 82 26.99 15.57 8.45
C ASN A 82 28.22 16.17 9.16
N LYS A 83 29.34 16.33 8.44
CA LYS A 83 30.59 16.93 8.95
C LYS A 83 31.03 16.40 10.33
N GLY A 84 30.96 15.09 10.53
CA GLY A 84 31.35 14.43 11.80
C GLY A 84 30.32 14.50 12.93
N LYS A 85 29.19 15.21 12.75
CA LYS A 85 28.04 15.21 13.66
C LYS A 85 26.94 14.30 13.14
N THR A 86 26.21 13.67 14.05
CA THR A 86 25.02 12.88 13.71
C THR A 86 23.80 13.78 13.84
N GLU A 87 23.16 14.08 12.72
CA GLU A 87 21.90 14.80 12.62
C GLU A 87 20.76 13.78 12.43
N TYR A 88 19.57 14.05 12.98
CA TYR A 88 18.43 13.14 12.85
C TYR A 88 17.39 13.75 11.93
N ILE A 89 17.07 13.06 10.84
CA ILE A 89 15.90 13.37 10.03
C ILE A 89 14.71 12.69 10.69
N GLU A 90 13.77 13.50 11.18
CA GLU A 90 12.56 13.04 11.84
C GLU A 90 11.34 13.24 10.94
N GLY A 91 10.31 12.41 11.12
CA GLY A 91 9.04 12.61 10.45
C GLY A 91 8.03 11.51 10.72
N PRO A 92 6.83 11.63 10.12
CA PRO A 92 5.78 10.63 10.24
C PRO A 92 6.17 9.29 9.60
N THR A 93 5.75 8.20 10.22
CA THR A 93 5.89 6.85 9.64
C THR A 93 4.80 6.59 8.60
N ILE A 94 4.95 5.53 7.80
CA ILE A 94 3.86 5.04 6.93
C ILE A 94 2.63 4.62 7.75
N LYS A 95 2.82 4.12 8.98
CA LYS A 95 1.70 3.76 9.88
C LYS A 95 0.92 5.00 10.30
N CYS A 96 1.60 6.09 10.61
CA CYS A 96 0.98 7.39 10.89
C CYS A 96 0.17 7.88 9.68
N ALA A 97 0.78 7.89 8.49
CA ALA A 97 0.12 8.33 7.25
C ALA A 97 -1.15 7.51 6.95
N ASN A 98 -1.07 6.18 7.03
CA ASN A 98 -2.23 5.31 6.77
C ASN A 98 -3.33 5.48 7.84
N ALA A 99 -2.95 5.66 9.11
CA ALA A 99 -3.90 5.90 10.18
C ALA A 99 -4.64 7.25 10.00
N VAL A 100 -3.90 8.30 9.62
CA VAL A 100 -4.48 9.61 9.32
C VAL A 100 -5.41 9.52 8.11
N ALA A 101 -5.00 8.87 7.01
CA ALA A 101 -5.88 8.69 5.85
C ALA A 101 -7.17 7.94 6.21
N ARG A 102 -7.08 6.88 7.04
CA ARG A 102 -8.25 6.14 7.53
C ARG A 102 -9.19 7.00 8.36
N LEU A 103 -8.65 7.88 9.22
CA LEU A 103 -9.44 8.74 10.10
C LEU A 103 -9.98 9.98 9.41
N PHE A 104 -9.25 10.51 8.43
CA PHE A 104 -9.68 11.61 7.57
C PHE A 104 -10.97 11.24 6.85
N GLY A 105 -11.05 10.00 6.35
CA GLY A 105 -12.24 9.49 5.69
C GLY A 105 -12.50 10.18 4.35
N ASN A 106 -13.46 9.64 3.59
CA ASN A 106 -13.86 10.19 2.28
C ASN A 106 -12.67 10.54 1.36
N CYS A 107 -11.61 9.73 1.40
CA CYS A 107 -10.44 9.87 0.55
C CYS A 107 -10.04 8.54 -0.06
N ASP A 108 -9.37 8.62 -1.21
CA ASP A 108 -8.80 7.49 -1.93
C ASP A 108 -7.29 7.66 -2.04
N VAL A 109 -6.57 6.55 -1.86
CA VAL A 109 -5.11 6.49 -1.98
C VAL A 109 -4.76 5.35 -2.91
N ASP A 110 -4.32 5.71 -4.12
CA ASP A 110 -3.91 4.76 -5.16
C ASP A 110 -2.39 4.82 -5.33
N CYS A 111 -1.77 3.67 -5.59
CA CYS A 111 -0.34 3.58 -5.86
C CYS A 111 -0.12 2.61 -7.00
N ARG A 112 0.13 3.16 -8.19
CA ARG A 112 0.41 2.37 -9.39
C ARG A 112 1.90 2.30 -9.62
N SER A 113 2.41 1.13 -9.96
CA SER A 113 3.81 0.93 -10.33
C SER A 113 3.95 0.71 -11.83
N VAL A 114 4.93 1.35 -12.44
CA VAL A 114 5.41 1.06 -13.80
C VAL A 114 6.83 0.53 -13.69
N ASP A 115 7.09 -0.63 -14.29
CA ASP A 115 8.42 -1.21 -14.35
C ASP A 115 9.14 -0.77 -15.63
N ILE A 116 10.27 -0.07 -15.49
CA ILE A 116 11.11 0.43 -16.59
C ILE A 116 12.35 -0.49 -16.77
N GLY A 117 12.34 -1.67 -16.14
CA GLY A 117 13.43 -2.64 -16.15
C GLY A 117 14.52 -2.31 -15.12
N THR A 118 15.09 -1.10 -15.17
CA THR A 118 16.16 -0.69 -14.24
C THR A 118 15.63 -0.18 -12.89
N HIS A 119 14.44 0.40 -12.90
CA HIS A 119 13.79 1.01 -11.75
C HIS A 119 12.27 0.93 -11.89
N TRP A 120 11.58 1.02 -10.76
CA TRP A 120 10.13 1.23 -10.73
C TRP A 120 9.82 2.71 -10.60
N VAL A 121 8.79 3.16 -11.30
CA VAL A 121 8.17 4.46 -11.11
C VAL A 121 6.81 4.24 -10.46
N PHE A 122 6.68 4.73 -9.22
CA PHE A 122 5.43 4.69 -8.49
C PHE A 122 4.67 5.99 -8.71
N HIS A 123 3.51 5.91 -9.34
CA HIS A 123 2.53 6.99 -9.44
C HIS A 123 1.55 6.87 -8.29
N ALA A 124 1.92 7.41 -7.13
CA ALA A 124 1.04 7.49 -5.98
C ALA A 124 0.15 8.73 -6.10
N ARG A 125 -1.16 8.53 -5.90
CA ARG A 125 -2.20 9.55 -5.96
C ARG A 125 -3.01 9.55 -4.68
N PHE A 126 -3.23 10.74 -4.13
CA PHE A 126 -4.22 11.01 -3.11
C PHE A 126 -5.38 11.77 -3.72
N MET A 127 -6.60 11.42 -3.34
CA MET A 127 -7.81 12.12 -3.76
C MET A 127 -8.75 12.30 -2.58
N ASP A 128 -9.13 13.55 -2.33
CA ASP A 128 -10.20 13.89 -1.42
C ASP A 128 -11.53 13.89 -2.18
N LEU A 129 -12.43 12.98 -1.84
CA LEU A 129 -13.72 12.84 -2.50
C LEU A 129 -14.68 13.95 -2.13
N GLU A 130 -14.49 14.64 -1.00
CA GLU A 130 -15.37 15.76 -0.60
C GLU A 130 -15.07 17.04 -1.37
N THR A 131 -13.79 17.41 -1.44
CA THR A 131 -13.36 18.67 -2.08
C THR A 131 -12.98 18.49 -3.54
N GLY A 132 -12.73 17.26 -3.98
CA GLY A 132 -12.15 16.97 -5.29
C GLY A 132 -10.66 17.28 -5.39
N TYR A 133 -9.99 17.66 -4.28
CA TYR A 133 -8.55 17.87 -4.28
C TYR A 133 -7.82 16.58 -4.65
N SER A 134 -6.85 16.70 -5.53
CA SER A 134 -6.05 15.56 -5.98
C SER A 134 -4.58 15.92 -6.05
N LEU A 135 -3.74 15.00 -5.61
CA LEU A 135 -2.30 15.14 -5.65
C LEU A 135 -1.68 13.85 -6.14
N THR A 136 -0.88 13.94 -7.20
CA THR A 136 -0.08 12.82 -7.69
C THR A 136 1.38 13.17 -7.52
N ARG A 137 2.16 12.28 -6.89
CA ARG A 137 3.60 12.45 -6.72
C ARG A 137 4.33 11.21 -7.23
N PRO A 138 5.04 11.31 -8.38
CA PRO A 138 5.84 10.20 -8.86
C PRO A 138 7.04 9.98 -7.93
N LEU A 139 7.36 8.71 -7.66
CA LEU A 139 8.56 8.31 -6.92
C LEU A 139 9.31 7.26 -7.73
N GLN A 140 10.60 7.51 -7.97
CA GLN A 140 11.49 6.56 -8.62
C GLN A 140 12.23 5.72 -7.58
N GLN A 141 12.23 4.41 -7.75
CA GLN A 141 12.91 3.46 -6.87
C GLN A 141 13.73 2.46 -7.69
N ARG A 142 15.04 2.44 -7.48
CA ARG A 142 15.95 1.48 -8.14
C ARG A 142 15.73 0.05 -7.62
N LYS A 143 15.86 -0.94 -8.50
CA LYS A 143 15.79 -2.37 -8.16
C LYS A 143 17.02 -2.86 -7.43
N THR A 144 18.20 -2.34 -7.81
CA THR A 144 19.51 -2.72 -7.28
C THR A 144 19.81 -2.13 -5.90
N GLN A 145 18.79 -1.79 -5.11
CA GLN A 145 19.03 -1.28 -3.77
C GLN A 145 19.68 -2.38 -2.92
N ALA A 146 20.88 -2.09 -2.41
CA ALA A 146 21.61 -2.98 -1.51
C ALA A 146 20.72 -3.37 -0.33
N THR A 147 20.32 -4.64 -0.29
CA THR A 147 19.51 -5.22 0.77
C THR A 147 20.40 -6.11 1.63
N VAL A 148 20.09 -6.19 2.93
CA VAL A 148 20.85 -6.98 3.89
C VAL A 148 20.70 -8.46 3.53
N ARG A 149 21.76 -9.07 2.99
CA ARG A 149 21.98 -10.52 2.79
C ARG A 149 20.71 -11.34 2.51
N GLY A 150 20.53 -11.78 1.28
CA GLY A 150 19.47 -12.72 0.89
C GLY A 150 19.52 -13.06 -0.60
N ASP A 151 18.65 -13.98 -1.00
CA ASP A 151 18.39 -14.33 -2.40
C ASP A 151 17.95 -13.09 -3.21
N ALA A 152 18.38 -13.00 -4.47
CA ALA A 152 18.18 -11.84 -5.33
C ALA A 152 16.69 -11.50 -5.53
N GLY A 153 15.84 -12.52 -5.70
CA GLY A 153 14.39 -12.30 -5.85
C GLY A 153 13.74 -11.72 -4.58
N ARG A 154 14.20 -12.14 -3.40
CA ARG A 154 13.71 -11.58 -2.12
C ARG A 154 14.15 -10.14 -1.92
N ALA A 155 15.38 -9.81 -2.33
CA ALA A 155 15.87 -8.44 -2.26
C ALA A 155 15.07 -7.50 -3.17
N GLU A 156 14.68 -7.96 -4.36
CA GLU A 156 13.83 -7.20 -5.29
C GLU A 156 12.43 -6.95 -4.70
N ASP A 157 11.77 -7.96 -4.14
CA ASP A 157 10.46 -7.81 -3.49
C ASP A 157 10.51 -6.82 -2.30
N ILE A 158 11.54 -6.92 -1.44
CA ILE A 158 11.74 -5.97 -0.34
C ILE A 158 11.90 -4.54 -0.88
N ALA A 159 12.71 -4.35 -1.94
CA ALA A 159 12.90 -3.03 -2.54
C ALA A 159 11.61 -2.46 -3.13
N TYR A 160 10.78 -3.31 -3.75
CA TYR A 160 9.47 -2.92 -4.27
C TYR A 160 8.50 -2.49 -3.16
N GLN A 161 8.41 -3.26 -2.08
CA GLN A 161 7.56 -2.94 -0.92
C GLN A 161 8.00 -1.64 -0.21
N ILE A 162 9.30 -1.41 -0.10
CA ILE A 162 9.87 -0.16 0.42
C ILE A 162 9.50 1.01 -0.49
N GLY A 163 9.62 0.85 -1.82
CA GLY A 163 9.23 1.86 -2.80
C GLY A 163 7.76 2.25 -2.68
N THR A 164 6.88 1.24 -2.64
CA THR A 164 5.43 1.41 -2.48
C THR A 164 5.10 2.19 -1.20
N SER A 165 5.69 1.79 -0.07
CA SER A 165 5.45 2.45 1.23
C SER A 165 5.96 3.89 1.27
N LYS A 166 7.09 4.19 0.60
CA LYS A 166 7.60 5.57 0.50
C LYS A 166 6.69 6.44 -0.36
N ALA A 167 6.20 5.91 -1.48
CA ALA A 167 5.34 6.64 -2.42
C ALA A 167 4.01 7.02 -1.76
N ILE A 168 3.35 6.05 -1.12
CA ILE A 168 2.10 6.26 -0.37
C ILE A 168 2.30 7.29 0.74
N ARG A 169 3.34 7.12 1.57
CA ARG A 169 3.62 8.08 2.65
C ARG A 169 3.82 9.49 2.09
N ASN A 170 4.62 9.62 1.03
CA ASN A 170 4.92 10.92 0.43
C ASN A 170 3.64 11.63 -0.04
N VAL A 171 2.76 10.94 -0.76
CA VAL A 171 1.54 11.58 -1.25
C VAL A 171 0.59 11.96 -0.10
N VAL A 172 0.42 11.07 0.88
CA VAL A 172 -0.46 11.31 2.03
C VAL A 172 0.05 12.43 2.94
N THR A 173 1.34 12.46 3.27
CA THR A 173 1.89 13.52 4.14
C THR A 173 1.91 14.87 3.47
N ASN A 174 1.99 14.95 2.14
CA ASN A 174 1.89 16.22 1.44
C ASN A 174 0.43 16.68 1.30
N ALA A 175 -0.50 15.75 1.04
CA ALA A 175 -1.92 16.09 0.90
C ALA A 175 -2.58 16.42 2.24
N LEU A 176 -2.21 15.71 3.31
CA LEU A 176 -2.75 15.84 4.66
C LEU A 176 -1.68 16.35 5.63
N ASP A 177 -0.88 17.33 5.20
CA ASP A 177 0.26 17.83 5.99
C ASP A 177 -0.14 18.29 7.39
N THR A 178 -1.20 19.09 7.51
CA THR A 178 -1.67 19.61 8.80
C THR A 178 -2.06 18.47 9.76
N PHE A 179 -2.78 17.46 9.27
CA PHE A 179 -3.21 16.31 10.09
C PHE A 179 -2.05 15.39 10.45
N THR A 180 -1.16 15.10 9.50
CA THR A 180 -0.02 14.19 9.72
C THR A 180 1.05 14.82 10.59
N THR A 181 1.30 16.13 10.46
CA THR A 181 2.19 16.89 11.34
C THR A 181 1.63 16.97 12.75
N PHE A 182 0.33 17.23 12.91
CA PHE A 182 -0.34 17.20 14.22
C PHE A 182 -0.23 15.82 14.87
N ALA A 183 -0.55 14.74 14.14
CA ALA A 183 -0.44 13.37 14.64
C ALA A 183 0.99 13.02 15.10
N TRP A 184 1.99 13.42 14.32
CA TRP A 184 3.40 13.18 14.63
C TRP A 184 3.87 13.96 15.86
N GLN A 185 3.43 15.22 16.02
CA GLN A 185 3.77 16.03 17.19
C GLN A 185 3.16 15.46 18.47
N GLU A 186 1.88 15.09 18.45
CA GLU A 186 1.19 14.46 19.58
C GLU A 186 1.86 13.14 19.98
N ALA A 187 2.19 12.30 19.00
CA ALA A 187 2.93 11.05 19.24
C ALA A 187 4.33 11.31 19.84
N LYS A 188 5.03 12.36 19.39
CA LYS A 188 6.34 12.73 19.95
C LYS A 188 6.23 13.23 21.39
N MET A 189 5.16 13.96 21.72
CA MET A 189 4.89 14.41 23.09
C MET A 189 4.57 13.22 24.00
N SER A 190 3.77 12.26 23.55
CA SER A 190 3.43 11.08 24.36
C SER A 190 4.65 10.21 24.68
N VAL A 191 5.57 10.03 23.72
CA VAL A 191 6.82 9.30 23.93
C VAL A 191 7.72 10.03 24.94
N ARG A 192 7.81 11.37 24.86
CA ARG A 192 8.61 12.16 25.81
C ARG A 192 8.03 12.16 27.22
N ALA A 193 6.70 12.19 27.34
CA ALA A 193 6.01 12.06 28.62
C ALA A 193 6.20 10.66 29.25
N GLY A 194 6.44 9.62 28.44
CA GLY A 194 6.71 8.25 28.87
C GLY A 194 8.12 8.00 29.43
N ALA A 195 9.08 8.93 29.28
CA ALA A 195 10.42 8.76 29.85
C ALA A 195 10.49 8.94 31.38
N GLY A 196 9.36 9.23 32.04
CA GLY A 196 9.21 9.27 33.49
C GLY A 196 8.32 8.15 34.08
N CYS A 197 7.68 7.33 33.25
CA CYS A 197 6.86 6.22 33.73
C CYS A 197 6.61 5.22 32.59
N LEU A 198 7.07 3.98 32.80
CA LEU A 198 6.81 2.73 32.05
C LEU A 198 8.06 2.11 31.40
N ASP A 199 8.97 1.62 32.25
CA ASP A 199 9.81 0.44 31.98
C ASP A 199 8.96 -0.83 31.85
N SER A 200 8.04 -0.86 30.90
CA SER A 200 7.24 -2.06 30.63
C SER A 200 7.11 -2.25 29.13
N ALA A 201 7.54 -3.44 28.70
CA ALA A 201 7.42 -4.10 27.41
C ALA A 201 6.48 -3.47 26.36
N PRO A 202 6.79 -3.62 25.05
CA PRO A 202 5.92 -3.15 23.98
C PRO A 202 4.49 -3.66 24.21
N ARG A 203 3.53 -2.73 24.38
CA ARG A 203 2.12 -3.09 24.48
C ARG A 203 1.73 -3.76 23.17
N ASP A 204 1.52 -5.07 23.25
CA ASP A 204 1.01 -5.86 22.15
C ASP A 204 -0.42 -5.37 21.83
N LEU A 205 -0.54 -4.60 20.74
CA LEU A 205 -1.80 -4.08 20.22
C LEU A 205 -2.51 -5.09 19.29
N SER A 206 -2.10 -6.37 19.31
CA SER A 206 -2.71 -7.48 18.56
C SER A 206 -4.21 -7.67 18.88
N GLY A 207 -4.70 -7.17 20.01
CA GLY A 207 -6.08 -7.32 20.45
C GLY A 207 -7.09 -6.27 19.95
N PHE A 208 -6.65 -5.13 19.39
CA PHE A 208 -7.57 -4.04 18.99
C PHE A 208 -7.95 -4.05 17.49
N LEU A 209 -7.30 -4.88 16.68
CA LEU A 209 -7.61 -5.06 15.26
C LEU A 209 -7.62 -6.56 14.96
N PRO A 210 -8.79 -7.19 14.76
CA PRO A 210 -8.83 -8.60 14.34
C PRO A 210 -8.19 -8.70 12.95
N GLY A 211 -7.02 -9.34 12.86
CA GLY A 211 -6.41 -9.72 11.57
C GLY A 211 -4.94 -9.39 11.34
N TYR A 212 -4.23 -8.72 12.26
CA TYR A 212 -2.79 -8.38 12.06
C TYR A 212 -1.82 -9.13 12.99
N ALA A 213 -2.26 -10.24 13.59
CA ALA A 213 -1.45 -11.02 14.53
C ALA A 213 -0.42 -11.97 13.88
N GLU A 214 -0.41 -12.14 12.54
CA GLU A 214 0.45 -13.17 11.93
C GLU A 214 1.26 -12.65 10.75
N ARG A 215 2.39 -12.01 11.06
CA ARG A 215 3.72 -12.27 10.48
C ARG A 215 4.68 -11.12 10.75
N GLY A 216 5.61 -11.37 11.69
CA GLY A 216 6.96 -10.80 11.71
C GLY A 216 7.08 -9.31 11.38
N ALA A 217 6.78 -8.46 12.36
CA ALA A 217 7.36 -7.12 12.40
C ALA A 217 8.89 -7.28 12.46
N PHE A 218 9.54 -7.24 11.30
CA PHE A 218 10.99 -7.15 11.19
C PHE A 218 11.46 -5.99 12.06
N ARG A 219 12.10 -6.33 13.19
CA ARG A 219 12.85 -5.41 14.02
C ARG A 219 13.88 -4.70 13.15
N PHE A 220 13.55 -3.50 12.68
CA PHE A 220 14.56 -2.51 12.28
C PHE A 220 15.16 -1.88 13.54
N CYS A 221 15.78 -2.74 14.35
CA CYS A 221 16.75 -2.38 15.36
C CYS A 221 17.74 -3.54 15.37
N ARG A 222 18.80 -3.41 14.58
CA ARG A 222 20.00 -4.24 14.77
C ARG A 222 21.12 -3.30 15.15
N CYS A 223 21.54 -3.45 16.39
CA CYS A 223 22.81 -3.01 16.92
C CYS A 223 23.92 -3.23 15.88
N VAL A 224 24.61 -2.17 15.50
CA VAL A 224 25.95 -2.31 14.92
C VAL A 224 26.88 -2.55 16.11
N GLY A 225 27.23 -3.81 16.31
CA GLY A 225 28.31 -4.20 17.21
C GLY A 225 29.61 -3.54 16.75
N ARG A 226 30.27 -2.90 17.71
CA ARG A 226 31.70 -2.60 17.70
C ARG A 226 32.50 -3.87 17.37
N ALA A 227 33.52 -3.71 16.53
CA ALA A 227 34.80 -4.36 16.74
C ALA A 227 35.58 -3.56 17.80
#